data_AF-R9KWZ6-F1
#
_entry.id   AF-R9KWZ6-F1
#
_cell.length_a   1.000
_cell.length_b   1.000
_cell.length_c   1.000
_cell.angle_alpha   90.00
_cell.angle_beta   90.00
_cell.angle_gamma   90.00
#
_symmetry.space_group_name_H-M   'P 1'
#
loop_
_entity.id
_entity.type
_entity.pdbx_description
1 polymer ?
#
loop_
_entity_poly.entity_id
_entity_poly.type
_entity_poly.pdbx_seq_one_letter_code
_entity_poly.pdbx_strand_id
1 'polypeptide(L)'
;MAADERRTSMPGKVMRVCVSAIVAIAWWLSLAWVLGGQAFSSVDMLLRPFGLDDFTGAIMLVAEVASSVVLLFACYQLISNRLNVAFWRVLAAAYGVCLFAVVMLKSVGVREVNFNMVDLLPQLIEYPASVVVNFLLFVPVGALVGWRFRRPLIALPLGLLGIAAVEVVQYALGLGIADVVDVVVDFAGLCLGYLVADVLRLAGVGLNGDGAHVRFARSAPREGAVRTAGMRLGLAAAAAVAVAVTIGVALAHYDYDPYAFMDGMTQEEFEAAMMDGEI
;
A
#
# COMPACT_ATOMS: atom_id res chain seq x y z
N MET A 1 -48.46 -1.18 -11.11
CA MET A 1 -47.37 -0.25 -11.49
C MET A 1 -46.05 -0.96 -11.21
N ALA A 2 -45.46 -1.55 -12.24
CA ALA A 2 -44.21 -2.29 -12.13
C ALA A 2 -43.07 -1.30 -11.87
N ALA A 3 -42.34 -1.49 -10.77
CA ALA A 3 -41.12 -0.77 -10.49
C ALA A 3 -40.08 -1.20 -11.53
N ASP A 4 -39.79 -0.28 -12.44
CA ASP A 4 -38.72 -0.36 -13.44
C ASP A 4 -37.39 -0.64 -12.73
N GLU A 5 -36.96 -1.90 -12.80
CA GLU A 5 -35.61 -2.32 -12.42
C GLU A 5 -34.63 -1.53 -13.29
N ARG A 6 -34.10 -0.41 -12.78
CA ARG A 6 -32.89 0.21 -13.33
C ARG A 6 -31.72 -0.76 -13.15
N ARG A 7 -31.65 -1.79 -14.00
CA ARG A 7 -30.41 -2.49 -14.30
C ARG A 7 -29.53 -1.46 -14.97
N THR A 8 -28.64 -0.84 -14.19
CA THR A 8 -27.47 -0.15 -14.74
C THR A 8 -26.77 -1.16 -15.64
N SER A 9 -26.88 -0.98 -16.95
CA SER A 9 -26.28 -1.89 -17.92
C SER A 9 -24.77 -1.88 -17.70
N MET A 10 -24.18 -3.06 -17.55
CA MET A 10 -22.73 -3.17 -17.41
C MET A 10 -22.06 -2.55 -18.64
N PRO A 11 -20.94 -1.83 -18.47
CA PRO A 11 -20.14 -1.33 -19.58
C PRO A 11 -19.91 -2.40 -20.65
N GLY A 12 -20.01 -2.02 -21.92
CA GLY A 12 -19.65 -2.90 -23.04
C GLY A 12 -18.25 -3.49 -22.83
N LYS A 13 -18.00 -4.71 -23.32
CA LYS A 13 -16.70 -5.39 -23.15
C LYS A 13 -15.52 -4.50 -23.57
N VAL A 14 -15.66 -3.80 -24.70
CA VAL A 14 -14.67 -2.85 -25.22
C VAL A 14 -14.40 -1.72 -24.21
N MET A 15 -15.44 -1.08 -23.68
CA MET A 15 -15.29 0.01 -22.71
C MET A 15 -14.53 -0.43 -21.45
N ARG A 16 -14.80 -1.65 -20.94
CA ARG A 16 -14.09 -2.19 -19.77
C ARG A 16 -12.60 -2.38 -20.03
N VAL A 17 -12.26 -2.91 -21.21
CA VAL A 17 -10.86 -3.07 -21.63
C VAL A 17 -10.19 -1.71 -21.75
N CYS A 18 -10.82 -0.74 -22.44
CA CYS A 18 -10.29 0.60 -22.61
C CYS A 18 -10.02 1.31 -21.27
N VAL A 19 -10.99 1.31 -20.35
CA VAL A 19 -10.82 1.93 -19.03
C VAL A 19 -9.68 1.27 -18.25
N SER A 20 -9.63 -0.07 -18.25
CA SER A 20 -8.56 -0.80 -17.54
C SER A 20 -7.19 -0.53 -18.16
N ALA A 21 -7.10 -0.43 -19.49
CA ALA A 21 -5.87 -0.11 -20.20
C ALA A 21 -5.40 1.32 -19.93
N ILE A 22 -6.31 2.29 -19.90
CA ILE A 22 -5.97 3.69 -19.56
C ILE A 22 -5.38 3.75 -18.15
N VAL A 23 -5.99 3.09 -17.17
CA VAL A 23 -5.48 3.05 -15.79
C VAL A 23 -4.11 2.37 -15.72
N ALA A 24 -3.93 1.24 -16.40
CA ALA A 24 -2.65 0.54 -16.43
C ALA A 24 -1.53 1.33 -17.12
N ILE A 25 -1.83 2.04 -18.22
CA ILE A 25 -0.86 2.91 -18.91
C ILE A 25 -0.50 4.10 -18.03
N ALA A 26 -1.49 4.75 -17.39
CA ALA A 26 -1.22 5.84 -16.47
C ALA A 26 -0.31 5.38 -15.32
N TRP A 27 -0.60 4.21 -14.74
CA TRP A 27 0.24 3.60 -13.71
C TRP A 27 1.66 3.32 -14.19
N TRP A 28 1.80 2.73 -15.38
CA TRP A 28 3.11 2.47 -15.99
C TRP A 28 3.93 3.76 -16.15
N LEU A 29 3.32 4.81 -16.71
CA LEU A 29 3.98 6.10 -16.88
C LEU A 29 4.38 6.74 -15.55
N SER A 30 3.53 6.63 -14.53
CA SER A 30 3.85 7.10 -13.18
C SER A 30 5.03 6.32 -12.57
N LEU A 31 5.04 5.00 -12.71
CA LEU A 31 6.16 4.19 -12.23
C LEU A 31 7.45 4.49 -12.99
N ALA A 32 7.41 4.57 -14.32
CA ALA A 32 8.58 4.89 -15.13
C ALA A 32 9.20 6.25 -14.73
N TRP A 33 8.35 7.23 -14.36
CA TRP A 33 8.82 8.51 -13.84
C TRP A 33 9.49 8.39 -12.46
N VAL A 34 8.87 7.67 -11.52
CA VAL A 34 9.41 7.48 -10.16
C VAL A 34 10.69 6.63 -10.17
N LEU A 35 10.65 5.51 -10.89
CA LEU A 35 11.71 4.52 -10.94
C LEU A 35 12.88 4.99 -11.80
N GLY A 36 12.61 5.60 -12.96
CA GLY A 36 13.65 6.19 -13.82
C GLY A 36 14.31 7.46 -13.27
N GLY A 37 13.72 8.09 -12.24
CA GLY A 37 14.27 9.27 -11.59
C GLY A 37 14.80 8.99 -10.19
N GLN A 38 13.88 8.84 -9.23
CA GLN A 38 14.15 8.93 -7.80
C GLN A 38 14.60 7.62 -7.16
N ALA A 39 14.17 6.47 -7.71
CA ALA A 39 14.40 5.17 -7.08
C ALA A 39 15.53 4.35 -7.72
N PHE A 40 16.06 4.76 -8.88
CA PHE A 40 17.06 3.99 -9.62
C PHE A 40 18.29 3.69 -8.76
N SER A 41 18.90 4.71 -8.16
CA SER A 41 20.09 4.56 -7.31
C SER A 41 19.85 3.64 -6.12
N SER A 42 18.68 3.72 -5.51
CA SER A 42 18.31 2.87 -4.36
C SER A 42 18.14 1.40 -4.77
N VAL A 43 17.55 1.13 -5.94
CA VAL A 43 17.41 -0.24 -6.46
C VAL A 43 18.77 -0.78 -6.90
N ASP A 44 19.59 0.04 -7.54
CA ASP A 44 20.95 -0.31 -7.93
C ASP A 44 21.80 -0.74 -6.72
N MET A 45 21.77 0.07 -5.66
CA MET A 45 22.45 -0.23 -4.41
C MET A 45 21.95 -1.52 -3.75
N LEU A 46 20.65 -1.83 -3.84
CA LEU A 46 20.08 -3.08 -3.33
C LEU A 46 20.51 -4.32 -4.14
N LEU A 47 20.76 -4.15 -5.44
CA LEU A 47 21.12 -5.23 -6.36
C LEU A 47 22.62 -5.51 -6.40
N ARG A 48 23.46 -4.50 -6.12
CA ARG A 48 24.91 -4.58 -6.13
C ARG A 48 25.50 -5.72 -5.25
N PRO A 49 25.03 -6.01 -4.02
CA PRO A 49 25.51 -7.15 -3.22
C PRO A 49 25.27 -8.52 -3.88
N PHE A 50 24.31 -8.59 -4.82
CA PHE A 50 24.00 -9.80 -5.57
C PHE A 50 24.68 -9.84 -6.95
N GLY A 51 25.46 -8.81 -7.31
CA GLY A 51 26.07 -8.66 -8.63
C GLY A 51 25.03 -8.49 -9.74
N LEU A 52 23.90 -7.84 -9.44
CA LEU A 52 22.79 -7.63 -10.36
C LEU A 52 22.59 -6.16 -10.77
N ASP A 53 23.50 -5.27 -10.36
CA ASP A 53 23.47 -3.83 -10.62
C ASP A 53 23.56 -3.50 -12.12
N ASP A 54 24.31 -4.26 -12.91
CA ASP A 54 24.33 -4.15 -14.37
C ASP A 54 22.93 -4.38 -15.02
N PHE A 55 22.02 -5.04 -14.30
CA PHE A 55 20.67 -5.35 -14.76
C PHE A 55 19.59 -4.49 -14.11
N THR A 56 19.94 -3.48 -13.30
CA THR A 56 19.00 -2.64 -12.55
C THR A 56 17.88 -2.12 -13.44
N GLY A 57 18.22 -1.47 -14.57
CA GLY A 57 17.22 -0.93 -15.50
C GLY A 57 16.30 -1.99 -16.11
N ALA A 58 16.84 -3.18 -16.43
CA ALA A 58 16.03 -4.28 -16.97
C ALA A 58 15.09 -4.86 -15.93
N ILE A 59 15.56 -5.05 -14.69
CA ILE A 59 14.76 -5.56 -13.56
C ILE A 59 13.63 -4.58 -13.24
N MET A 60 13.93 -3.28 -13.18
CA MET A 60 12.94 -2.24 -12.95
C MET A 60 11.89 -2.20 -14.06
N LEU A 61 12.29 -2.25 -15.33
CA LEU A 61 11.37 -2.31 -16.46
C LEU A 61 10.44 -3.54 -16.38
N VAL A 62 10.99 -4.71 -16.04
CA VAL A 62 10.19 -5.94 -15.87
C VAL A 62 9.19 -5.78 -14.72
N ALA A 63 9.61 -5.21 -13.59
CA ALA A 63 8.72 -4.95 -12.45
C ALA A 63 7.60 -3.96 -12.80
N GLU A 64 7.93 -2.88 -13.52
CA GLU A 64 6.98 -1.89 -14.04
C GLU A 64 5.91 -2.52 -14.94
N VAL A 65 6.35 -3.26 -15.96
CA VAL A 65 5.45 -3.92 -16.92
C VAL A 65 4.61 -4.97 -16.20
N ALA A 66 5.21 -5.78 -15.33
CA ALA A 66 4.50 -6.80 -14.57
C ALA A 66 3.41 -6.18 -13.67
N SER A 67 3.72 -5.12 -12.92
CA SER A 67 2.75 -4.44 -12.06
C SER A 67 1.60 -3.82 -12.87
N SER A 68 1.91 -3.26 -14.05
CA SER A 68 0.93 -2.66 -14.95
C SER A 68 -0.02 -3.70 -15.55
N VAL A 69 0.50 -4.88 -15.91
CA VAL A 69 -0.30 -6.01 -16.37
C VAL A 69 -1.19 -6.56 -15.26
N VAL A 70 -0.68 -6.66 -14.02
CA VAL A 70 -1.48 -7.05 -12.85
C VAL A 70 -2.63 -6.06 -12.64
N LEU A 71 -2.35 -4.75 -12.69
CA LEU A 71 -3.34 -3.70 -12.52
C LEU A 71 -4.40 -3.74 -13.63
N LEU A 72 -4.00 -3.95 -14.88
CA LEU A 72 -4.90 -4.14 -16.02
C LEU A 72 -5.93 -5.25 -15.74
N PHE A 73 -5.45 -6.44 -15.33
CA PHE A 73 -6.33 -7.57 -15.03
C PHE A 73 -7.20 -7.33 -13.79
N ALA A 74 -6.65 -6.71 -12.75
CA ALA A 74 -7.39 -6.36 -11.54
C ALA A 74 -8.54 -5.40 -11.86
N CYS A 75 -8.27 -4.29 -12.55
CA CYS A 75 -9.27 -3.32 -12.98
C CYS A 75 -10.32 -3.97 -13.90
N TYR A 76 -9.89 -4.77 -14.87
CA TYR A 76 -10.82 -5.45 -15.76
C TYR A 76 -11.79 -6.36 -15.00
N GLN A 77 -11.30 -7.13 -14.04
CA GLN A 77 -12.13 -8.01 -13.21
C GLN A 77 -13.07 -7.25 -12.28
N LEU A 78 -12.59 -6.16 -11.66
CA LEU A 78 -13.40 -5.28 -10.80
C LEU A 78 -14.54 -4.62 -11.58
N ILE A 79 -14.24 -3.99 -12.73
CA ILE A 79 -15.26 -3.35 -13.58
C ILE A 79 -16.21 -4.40 -14.18
N SER A 80 -15.70 -5.60 -14.48
CA SER A 80 -16.52 -6.71 -14.95
C SER A 80 -17.35 -7.38 -13.88
N ASN A 81 -17.14 -7.03 -12.60
CA ASN A 81 -17.75 -7.66 -11.44
C ASN A 81 -17.65 -9.20 -11.49
N ARG A 82 -16.52 -9.70 -11.97
CA ARG A 82 -16.24 -11.12 -12.16
C ARG A 82 -14.80 -11.41 -11.75
N LEU A 83 -14.63 -11.61 -10.45
CA LEU A 83 -13.35 -11.77 -9.78
C LEU A 83 -12.95 -13.24 -9.80
N ASN A 84 -11.90 -13.59 -10.52
CA ASN A 84 -11.34 -14.93 -10.51
C ASN A 84 -10.65 -15.20 -9.17
N VAL A 85 -11.10 -16.20 -8.44
CA VAL A 85 -10.63 -16.47 -7.06
C VAL A 85 -9.14 -16.79 -7.01
N ALA A 86 -8.61 -17.53 -7.99
CA ALA A 86 -7.19 -17.88 -8.02
C ALA A 86 -6.32 -16.64 -8.22
N PHE A 87 -6.67 -15.77 -9.17
CA PHE A 87 -5.97 -14.50 -9.40
C PHE A 87 -5.87 -13.66 -8.13
N TRP A 88 -7.00 -13.42 -7.45
CA TRP A 88 -7.02 -12.59 -6.24
C TRP A 88 -6.32 -13.25 -5.05
N ARG A 89 -6.30 -14.59 -4.97
CA ARG A 89 -5.52 -15.32 -3.96
C ARG A 89 -4.02 -15.18 -4.18
N VAL A 90 -3.56 -15.33 -5.43
CA VAL A 90 -2.15 -15.13 -5.79
C VAL A 90 -1.73 -13.69 -5.52
N LEU A 91 -2.56 -12.71 -5.92
CA LEU A 91 -2.30 -11.30 -5.64
C LEU A 91 -2.26 -11.00 -4.14
N ALA A 92 -3.17 -11.58 -3.35
CA ALA A 92 -3.15 -11.44 -1.89
C ALA A 92 -1.92 -12.08 -1.24
N ALA A 93 -1.46 -13.24 -1.76
CA ALA A 93 -0.24 -13.89 -1.28
C ALA A 93 1.01 -13.06 -1.62
N ALA A 94 1.11 -12.57 -2.86
CA ALA A 94 2.20 -11.67 -3.28
C ALA A 94 2.22 -10.41 -2.42
N TYR A 95 1.06 -9.78 -2.21
CA TYR A 95 0.92 -8.65 -1.30
C TYR A 95 1.36 -8.99 0.12
N GLY A 96 0.99 -10.15 0.67
CA GLY A 96 1.42 -10.58 2.00
C GLY A 96 2.94 -10.75 2.12
N VAL A 97 3.59 -11.29 1.09
CA VAL A 97 5.06 -11.37 1.02
C VAL A 97 5.69 -9.98 0.93
N CYS A 98 5.16 -9.08 0.09
CA CYS A 98 5.67 -7.72 -0.02
C CYS A 98 5.47 -6.93 1.27
N LEU A 99 4.31 -7.04 1.91
CA LEU A 99 4.02 -6.43 3.21
C LEU A 99 5.03 -6.91 4.26
N PHE A 100 5.24 -8.23 4.34
CA PHE A 100 6.22 -8.80 5.26
C PHE A 100 7.62 -8.26 4.97
N ALA A 101 8.06 -8.23 3.71
CA ALA A 101 9.38 -7.75 3.34
C ALA A 101 9.55 -6.25 3.67
N VAL A 102 8.59 -5.40 3.31
CA VAL A 102 8.67 -3.95 3.54
C VAL A 102 8.68 -3.63 5.03
N VAL A 103 7.80 -4.28 5.80
CA VAL A 103 7.73 -4.04 7.24
C VAL A 103 8.98 -4.63 7.92
N MET A 104 9.25 -5.93 7.72
CA MET A 104 10.30 -6.61 8.48
C MET A 104 11.72 -6.23 8.07
N LEU A 105 12.00 -5.85 6.82
CA LEU A 105 13.38 -5.69 6.33
C LEU A 105 13.81 -4.21 6.22
N LYS A 106 13.13 -3.30 6.92
CA LYS A 106 13.38 -1.85 6.85
C LYS A 106 14.80 -1.46 7.27
N SER A 107 15.36 -2.09 8.30
CA SER A 107 16.69 -1.71 8.84
C SER A 107 17.41 -2.92 9.43
N VAL A 108 17.76 -3.87 8.56
CA VAL A 108 18.48 -5.09 8.95
C VAL A 108 19.81 -4.75 9.63
N GLY A 109 20.05 -5.32 10.82
CA GLY A 109 21.23 -5.08 11.65
C GLY A 109 21.01 -4.06 12.77
N VAL A 110 19.90 -3.32 12.77
CA VAL A 110 19.59 -2.31 13.79
C VAL A 110 18.73 -2.93 14.91
N ARG A 111 19.02 -2.57 16.17
CA ARG A 111 18.29 -3.00 17.38
C ARG A 111 18.02 -1.84 18.31
N GLU A 112 17.00 -1.07 18.00
CA GLU A 112 16.63 0.11 18.77
C GLU A 112 15.14 0.11 19.10
N VAL A 113 14.74 0.92 20.07
CA VAL A 113 13.35 1.08 20.46
C VAL A 113 13.05 2.58 20.56
N ASN A 114 12.04 3.02 19.83
CA ASN A 114 11.54 4.38 19.89
C ASN A 114 10.12 4.42 20.48
N PHE A 115 9.97 5.09 21.62
CA PHE A 115 8.66 5.36 22.23
C PHE A 115 8.24 6.83 22.15
N ASN A 116 8.99 7.66 21.41
CA ASN A 116 8.76 9.09 21.35
C ASN A 116 7.77 9.48 20.25
N MET A 117 6.52 9.71 20.63
CA MET A 117 5.48 10.18 19.69
C MET A 117 5.76 11.56 19.08
N VAL A 118 6.68 12.35 19.64
CA VAL A 118 7.07 13.64 19.07
C VAL A 118 7.76 13.45 17.71
N ASP A 119 8.34 12.27 17.46
CA ASP A 119 9.05 11.95 16.22
C ASP A 119 8.12 11.78 15.01
N LEU A 120 6.81 11.69 15.22
CA LEU A 120 5.84 11.62 14.13
C LEU A 120 5.94 12.84 13.19
N LEU A 121 6.09 14.05 13.74
CA LEU A 121 6.14 15.26 12.91
C LEU A 121 7.44 15.34 12.10
N PRO A 122 8.64 15.15 12.67
CA PRO A 122 9.88 14.99 11.91
C PRO A 122 9.79 13.90 10.84
N GLN A 123 9.30 12.71 11.17
CA GLN A 123 9.16 11.62 10.19
C GLN A 123 8.20 11.98 9.04
N LEU A 124 7.13 12.73 9.32
CA LEU A 124 6.20 13.21 8.30
C LEU A 124 6.81 14.33 7.42
N ILE A 125 7.85 15.02 7.89
CA ILE A 125 8.53 16.08 7.13
C ILE A 125 9.70 15.49 6.34
N GLU A 126 10.52 14.66 6.98
CA GLU A 126 11.77 14.11 6.43
C GLU A 126 11.54 12.85 5.59
N TYR A 127 10.63 11.97 6.01
CA TYR A 127 10.35 10.69 5.35
C TYR A 127 8.87 10.46 5.04
N PRO A 128 8.16 11.45 4.45
CA PRO A 128 6.71 11.38 4.28
C PRO A 128 6.27 10.20 3.41
N ALA A 129 7.05 9.82 2.41
CA ALA A 129 6.75 8.66 1.57
C ALA A 129 6.74 7.36 2.38
N SER A 130 7.68 7.17 3.31
CA SER A 130 7.73 5.97 4.17
C SER A 130 6.51 5.90 5.08
N VAL A 131 6.15 7.01 5.74
CA VAL A 131 4.97 7.07 6.62
C VAL A 131 3.70 6.75 5.84
N VAL A 132 3.54 7.32 4.64
CA VAL A 132 2.34 7.05 3.85
C VAL A 132 2.30 5.61 3.31
N VAL A 133 3.44 5.07 2.87
CA VAL A 133 3.50 3.67 2.42
C VAL A 133 3.10 2.73 3.55
N ASN A 134 3.61 2.91 4.77
CA ASN A 134 3.24 2.13 5.95
C ASN A 134 1.72 2.21 6.21
N PHE A 135 1.17 3.42 6.25
CA PHE A 135 -0.26 3.65 6.37
C PHE A 135 -1.07 2.91 5.31
N LEU A 136 -0.72 3.06 4.03
CA LEU A 136 -1.44 2.46 2.90
C LEU A 136 -1.31 0.95 2.87
N LEU A 137 -0.15 0.41 3.28
CA LEU A 137 0.11 -1.01 3.35
C LEU A 137 -0.83 -1.70 4.35
N PHE A 138 -1.27 -1.03 5.42
CA PHE A 138 -2.21 -1.64 6.37
C PHE A 138 -3.69 -1.45 6.02
N VAL A 139 -4.05 -0.62 5.02
CA VAL A 139 -5.45 -0.45 4.58
C VAL A 139 -6.06 -1.76 4.04
N PRO A 140 -5.41 -2.55 3.17
CA PRO A 140 -5.95 -3.84 2.73
C PRO A 140 -6.08 -4.86 3.86
N VAL A 141 -5.12 -4.90 4.81
CA VAL A 141 -5.21 -5.74 6.03
C VAL A 141 -6.44 -5.34 6.83
N GLY A 142 -6.62 -4.04 7.08
CA GLY A 142 -7.79 -3.51 7.79
C GLY A 142 -9.10 -3.90 7.12
N ALA A 143 -9.17 -3.82 5.79
CA ALA A 143 -10.35 -4.24 5.05
C ALA A 143 -10.62 -5.74 5.20
N LEU A 144 -9.60 -6.60 5.10
CA LEU A 144 -9.72 -8.04 5.31
C LEU A 144 -10.21 -8.37 6.72
N VAL A 145 -9.62 -7.73 7.74
CA VAL A 145 -10.04 -7.84 9.14
C VAL A 145 -11.49 -7.38 9.28
N GLY A 146 -11.86 -6.26 8.67
CA GLY A 146 -13.22 -5.74 8.64
C GLY A 146 -14.20 -6.74 8.05
N TRP A 147 -13.90 -7.35 6.90
CA TRP A 147 -14.75 -8.38 6.29
C TRP A 147 -14.88 -9.64 7.14
N ARG A 148 -13.78 -10.09 7.77
CA ARG A 148 -13.72 -11.33 8.57
C ARG A 148 -14.30 -11.19 9.97
N PHE A 149 -14.07 -10.06 10.62
CA PHE A 149 -14.48 -9.76 11.99
C PHE A 149 -15.46 -8.59 11.99
N ARG A 150 -16.72 -8.86 12.34
CA ARG A 150 -17.78 -7.83 12.31
C ARG A 150 -17.83 -6.93 13.55
N ARG A 151 -17.02 -7.23 14.56
CA ARG A 151 -17.04 -6.56 15.87
C ARG A 151 -15.77 -5.72 16.02
N PRO A 152 -15.84 -4.38 15.86
CA PRO A 152 -14.64 -3.53 15.90
C PRO A 152 -13.95 -3.60 17.27
N LEU A 153 -14.73 -3.74 18.35
CA LEU A 153 -14.23 -3.86 19.72
C LEU A 153 -13.36 -5.11 19.97
N ILE A 154 -13.39 -6.10 19.08
CA ILE A 154 -12.52 -7.28 19.15
C ILE A 154 -11.46 -7.18 18.05
N ALA A 155 -11.86 -6.78 16.85
CA ALA A 155 -10.99 -6.76 15.68
C ALA A 155 -9.85 -5.75 15.79
N LEU A 156 -10.12 -4.52 16.27
CA LEU A 156 -9.12 -3.46 16.33
C LEU A 156 -8.07 -3.73 17.42
N PRO A 157 -8.43 -4.15 18.66
CA PRO A 157 -7.42 -4.51 19.65
C PRO A 157 -6.54 -5.68 19.20
N LEU A 158 -7.10 -6.70 18.55
CA LEU A 158 -6.29 -7.81 18.00
C LEU A 158 -5.36 -7.33 16.87
N GLY A 159 -5.82 -6.41 16.03
CA GLY A 159 -5.00 -5.79 14.99
C GLY A 159 -3.83 -5.00 15.60
N LEU A 160 -4.10 -4.18 16.61
CA LEU A 160 -3.08 -3.41 17.33
C LEU A 160 -2.06 -4.33 18.02
N LEU A 161 -2.51 -5.40 18.67
CA LEU A 161 -1.63 -6.41 19.26
C LEU A 161 -0.77 -7.10 18.20
N GLY A 162 -1.33 -7.37 17.01
CA GLY A 162 -0.59 -7.94 15.90
C GLY A 162 0.51 -7.00 15.39
N ILE A 163 0.21 -5.71 15.21
CA ILE A 163 1.17 -4.69 14.79
C ILE A 163 2.28 -4.53 15.85
N ALA A 164 1.92 -4.39 17.13
CA ALA A 164 2.90 -4.31 18.20
C ALA A 164 3.77 -5.57 18.30
N ALA A 165 3.20 -6.76 18.03
CA ALA A 165 3.98 -7.99 17.99
C ALA A 165 4.98 -8.01 16.83
N VAL A 166 4.64 -7.42 15.69
CA VAL A 166 5.56 -7.25 14.55
C VAL A 166 6.76 -6.40 14.94
N GLU A 167 6.54 -5.24 15.56
CA GLU A 167 7.63 -4.37 16.07
C GLU A 167 8.53 -5.10 17.07
N VAL A 168 7.94 -5.85 18.00
CA VAL A 168 8.69 -6.65 18.97
C VAL A 168 9.54 -7.72 18.29
N VAL A 169 9.01 -8.37 17.23
CA VAL A 169 9.76 -9.35 16.44
C VAL A 169 10.89 -8.69 15.67
N GLN A 170 10.67 -7.53 15.05
CA GLN A 170 11.72 -6.76 14.38
C GLN A 170 12.86 -6.42 15.33
N TYR A 171 12.55 -5.89 16.51
CA TYR A 171 13.55 -5.61 17.54
C TYR A 171 14.30 -6.88 17.98
N ALA A 172 13.58 -7.96 18.28
CA ALA A 172 14.17 -9.21 18.75
C ALA A 172 15.12 -9.85 17.71
N LEU A 173 14.76 -9.74 16.43
CA LEU A 173 15.56 -10.27 15.32
C LEU A 173 16.64 -9.29 14.82
N GLY A 174 16.65 -8.04 15.32
CA GLY A 174 17.55 -7.00 14.82
C GLY A 174 17.28 -6.62 13.37
N LEU A 175 16.00 -6.54 13.01
CA LEU A 175 15.56 -6.17 11.68
C LEU A 175 15.08 -4.72 11.59
N GLY A 176 15.14 -3.97 12.70
CA GLY A 176 14.90 -2.54 12.71
C GLY A 176 14.65 -1.95 14.09
N ILE A 177 14.18 -0.71 14.06
CA ILE A 177 13.77 0.06 15.23
C ILE A 177 12.33 -0.31 15.55
N ALA A 178 12.06 -0.78 16.78
CA ALA A 178 10.69 -0.92 17.25
C ALA A 178 10.13 0.47 17.52
N ASP A 179 9.32 1.02 16.61
CA ASP A 179 8.90 2.42 16.63
C ASP A 179 7.40 2.57 16.93
N VAL A 180 7.09 3.29 18.01
CA VAL A 180 5.71 3.61 18.38
C VAL A 180 4.99 4.42 17.30
N VAL A 181 5.73 5.21 16.50
CA VAL A 181 5.17 5.95 15.37
C VAL A 181 4.69 4.98 14.30
N ASP A 182 5.49 3.98 13.94
CA ASP A 182 5.12 2.92 12.97
C ASP A 182 3.87 2.17 13.46
N VAL A 183 3.80 1.81 14.76
CA VAL A 183 2.59 1.20 15.36
C VAL A 183 1.34 2.05 15.14
N VAL A 184 1.42 3.36 15.38
CA VAL A 184 0.28 4.28 15.23
C VAL A 184 -0.14 4.43 13.78
N VAL A 185 0.83 4.60 12.89
CA VAL A 185 0.61 4.81 11.45
C VAL A 185 -0.02 3.56 10.82
N ASP A 186 0.52 2.38 11.11
CA ASP A 186 -0.02 1.09 10.66
C ASP A 186 -1.41 0.83 11.23
N PHE A 187 -1.62 1.16 12.50
CA PHE A 187 -2.93 1.01 13.14
C PHE A 187 -3.97 1.97 12.54
N ALA A 188 -3.57 3.19 12.17
CA ALA A 188 -4.44 4.13 11.46
C ALA A 188 -4.84 3.59 10.07
N GLY A 189 -3.89 3.00 9.34
CA GLY A 189 -4.15 2.30 8.07
C GLY A 189 -5.15 1.15 8.24
N LEU A 190 -4.93 0.32 9.26
CA LEU A 190 -5.83 -0.78 9.62
C LEU A 190 -7.25 -0.27 9.95
N CYS A 191 -7.36 0.82 10.70
CA CYS A 191 -8.65 1.44 11.04
C CYS A 191 -9.39 1.95 9.79
N LEU A 192 -8.69 2.62 8.87
CA LEU A 192 -9.29 3.08 7.61
C LEU A 192 -9.78 1.90 6.76
N GLY A 193 -8.96 0.86 6.62
CA GLY A 193 -9.35 -0.37 5.93
C GLY A 193 -10.60 -1.01 6.52
N TYR A 194 -10.63 -1.14 7.85
CA TYR A 194 -11.80 -1.67 8.57
C TYR A 194 -13.04 -0.83 8.30
N LEU A 195 -12.92 0.50 8.36
CA LEU A 195 -14.01 1.44 8.10
C LEU A 195 -14.56 1.28 6.69
N VAL A 196 -13.70 1.16 5.67
CA VAL A 196 -14.10 0.93 4.28
C VAL A 196 -14.91 -0.37 4.15
N ALA A 197 -14.42 -1.48 4.72
CA ALA A 197 -15.14 -2.75 4.71
C ALA A 197 -16.49 -2.65 5.44
N ASP A 198 -16.54 -1.95 6.56
CA ASP A 198 -17.76 -1.76 7.32
C ASP A 198 -18.82 -0.95 6.55
N VAL A 199 -18.40 0.15 5.94
CA VAL A 199 -19.25 1.00 5.08
C VAL A 199 -19.83 0.20 3.93
N LEU A 200 -19.00 -0.59 3.22
CA LEU A 200 -19.47 -1.42 2.10
C LEU A 200 -20.55 -2.41 2.56
N ARG A 201 -20.36 -3.06 3.72
CA ARG A 201 -21.35 -3.98 4.28
C ARG A 201 -22.64 -3.28 4.69
N LEU A 202 -22.55 -2.10 5.31
CA LEU A 202 -23.73 -1.30 5.67
C LEU A 202 -24.51 -0.84 4.44
N ALA A 203 -23.81 -0.55 3.35
CA ALA A 203 -24.39 -0.28 2.04
C ALA A 203 -24.97 -1.53 1.34
N GLY A 204 -24.95 -2.69 2.01
CA GLY A 204 -25.50 -3.95 1.49
C GLY A 204 -24.58 -4.66 0.49
N VAL A 205 -23.34 -4.22 0.33
CA VAL A 205 -22.35 -4.89 -0.54
C VAL A 205 -21.88 -6.16 0.14
N GLY A 206 -21.96 -7.28 -0.58
CA GLY A 206 -21.43 -8.57 -0.19
C GLY A 206 -20.72 -9.25 -1.36
N LEU A 207 -20.05 -10.37 -1.06
CA LEU A 207 -19.38 -11.20 -2.05
C LEU A 207 -20.14 -12.51 -2.18
N ASN A 208 -20.60 -12.81 -3.39
CA ASN A 208 -21.22 -14.09 -3.75
C ASN A 208 -20.37 -14.78 -4.81
N GLY A 209 -20.18 -16.10 -4.73
CA GLY A 209 -19.34 -16.81 -5.68
C GLY A 209 -19.80 -18.23 -5.99
N ASP A 210 -19.30 -18.75 -7.11
CA ASP A 210 -19.51 -20.11 -7.61
C ASP A 210 -18.27 -21.00 -7.44
N GLY A 211 -17.33 -20.58 -6.57
CA GLY A 211 -16.06 -21.26 -6.30
C GLY A 211 -14.91 -20.77 -7.18
N ALA A 212 -15.13 -20.66 -8.49
CA ALA A 212 -14.11 -20.17 -9.43
C ALA A 212 -14.11 -18.64 -9.54
N HIS A 213 -15.30 -18.03 -9.46
CA HIS A 213 -15.49 -16.59 -9.53
C HIS A 213 -16.29 -16.09 -8.33
N VAL A 214 -16.00 -14.85 -7.96
CA VAL A 214 -16.75 -14.06 -6.98
C VAL A 214 -17.23 -12.78 -7.64
N ARG A 215 -18.39 -12.30 -7.23
CA ARG A 215 -18.98 -11.03 -7.66
C ARG A 215 -19.47 -10.25 -6.46
N PHE A 216 -19.36 -8.93 -6.55
CA PHE A 216 -20.08 -8.03 -5.68
C PHE A 216 -21.57 -8.14 -5.93
N ALA A 217 -22.33 -8.39 -4.86
CA ALA A 217 -23.78 -8.38 -4.86
C ALA A 217 -24.28 -7.30 -3.91
N ARG A 218 -25.32 -6.57 -4.28
CA ARG A 218 -26.01 -5.63 -3.40
C ARG A 218 -27.27 -6.27 -2.84
N SER A 219 -27.40 -6.23 -1.52
CA SER A 219 -28.63 -6.51 -0.79
C SER A 219 -29.27 -5.20 -0.36
N ALA A 220 -30.56 -5.21 0.00
CA ALA A 220 -31.20 -4.03 0.58
C ALA A 220 -30.40 -3.53 1.80
N PRO A 221 -30.09 -2.23 1.89
CA PRO A 221 -29.43 -1.67 3.07
C PRO A 221 -30.24 -1.96 4.32
N ARG A 222 -29.57 -2.20 5.46
CA ARG A 222 -30.28 -2.35 6.74
C ARG A 222 -30.99 -1.05 7.11
N GLU A 223 -32.18 -1.14 7.70
CA GLU A 223 -32.89 0.06 8.19
C GLU A 223 -32.00 0.87 9.14
N GLY A 224 -31.95 2.20 8.93
CA GLY A 224 -31.06 3.12 9.67
C GLY A 224 -29.59 3.11 9.23
N ALA A 225 -29.12 2.13 8.45
CA ALA A 225 -27.72 2.01 8.05
C ALA A 225 -27.27 3.06 7.03
N VAL A 226 -28.19 3.63 6.24
CA VAL A 226 -27.86 4.56 5.16
C VAL A 226 -27.23 5.86 5.69
N ARG A 227 -27.77 6.42 6.79
CA ARG A 227 -27.24 7.65 7.41
C ARG A 227 -25.87 7.41 8.05
N THR A 228 -25.72 6.30 8.78
CA THR A 228 -24.45 5.92 9.42
C THR A 228 -23.38 5.59 8.38
N ALA A 229 -23.74 4.89 7.31
CA ALA A 229 -22.84 4.60 6.19
C ALA A 229 -22.42 5.90 5.50
N GLY A 230 -23.34 6.83 5.22
CA GLY A 230 -23.01 8.14 4.63
C GLY A 230 -21.99 8.94 5.45
N MET A 231 -22.19 9.03 6.77
CA MET A 231 -21.25 9.73 7.67
C MET A 231 -19.87 9.06 7.69
N ARG A 232 -19.83 7.72 7.76
CA ARG A 232 -18.58 6.94 7.76
C ARG A 232 -17.85 6.99 6.41
N LEU A 233 -18.60 7.03 5.32
CA LEU A 233 -18.07 7.15 3.96
C LEU A 233 -17.49 8.56 3.73
N GLY A 234 -18.14 9.60 4.28
CA GLY A 234 -17.57 10.94 4.35
C GLY A 234 -16.25 10.99 5.12
N LEU A 235 -16.16 10.31 6.27
CA LEU A 235 -14.92 10.21 7.04
C LEU A 235 -13.81 9.47 6.28
N ALA A 236 -14.13 8.33 5.66
CA ALA A 236 -13.17 7.57 4.85
C ALA A 236 -12.68 8.37 3.62
N ALA A 237 -13.57 9.10 2.97
CA ALA A 237 -13.22 9.98 1.85
C ALA A 237 -12.32 11.13 2.30
N ALA A 238 -12.62 11.78 3.43
CA ALA A 238 -11.78 12.83 3.99
C ALA A 238 -10.38 12.32 4.35
N ALA A 239 -10.28 11.12 4.94
CA ALA A 239 -9.00 10.47 5.23
C ALA A 239 -8.22 10.17 3.95
N ALA A 240 -8.88 9.63 2.91
CA ALA A 240 -8.25 9.36 1.62
C ALA A 240 -7.73 10.63 0.93
N VAL A 241 -8.48 11.75 1.00
CA VAL A 241 -8.04 13.05 0.49
C VAL A 241 -6.84 13.57 1.28
N ALA A 242 -6.89 13.50 2.61
CA ALA A 242 -5.76 13.92 3.44
C ALA A 242 -4.48 13.15 3.09
N VAL A 243 -4.58 11.83 2.96
CA VAL A 243 -3.46 10.96 2.56
C VAL A 243 -2.96 11.33 1.15
N ALA A 244 -3.85 11.52 0.18
CA ALA A 244 -3.47 11.91 -1.18
C ALA A 244 -2.75 13.27 -1.21
N VAL A 245 -3.20 14.23 -0.40
CA VAL A 245 -2.52 15.53 -0.23
C VAL A 245 -1.16 15.34 0.42
N THR A 246 -1.05 14.55 1.48
CA THR A 246 0.23 14.24 2.14
C THR A 246 1.19 13.59 1.15
N ILE A 247 0.77 12.61 0.34
CA ILE A 247 1.60 12.02 -0.72
C ILE A 247 1.98 13.06 -1.77
N GLY A 248 1.05 13.90 -2.20
CA GLY A 248 1.32 14.93 -3.20
C GLY A 248 2.38 15.92 -2.72
N VAL A 249 2.28 16.37 -1.47
CA VAL A 249 3.28 17.23 -0.82
C VAL A 249 4.59 16.46 -0.63
N ALA A 250 4.53 15.22 -0.15
CA ALA A 250 5.68 14.33 0.01
C ALA A 250 6.48 14.23 -1.27
N LEU A 251 5.83 13.83 -2.37
CA LEU A 251 6.47 13.64 -3.68
C LEU A 251 6.94 14.96 -4.29
N ALA A 252 6.27 16.08 -4.01
CA ALA A 252 6.68 17.39 -4.49
C ALA A 252 7.90 17.96 -3.74
N HIS A 253 8.13 17.51 -2.51
CA HIS A 253 9.23 17.94 -1.65
C HIS A 253 10.23 16.82 -1.35
N TYR A 254 10.11 15.68 -2.02
CA TYR A 254 11.04 14.56 -1.88
C TYR A 254 12.34 14.92 -2.60
N ASP A 255 13.22 15.59 -1.88
CA ASP A 255 14.58 15.90 -2.30
C ASP A 255 15.53 14.92 -1.61
N TYR A 256 15.38 13.63 -1.95
CA TYR A 256 16.30 12.61 -1.48
C TYR A 256 17.50 12.60 -2.41
N ASP A 257 18.57 13.27 -2.00
CA ASP A 257 19.88 13.13 -2.62
C ASP A 257 20.61 11.94 -1.96
N PRO A 258 20.66 10.76 -2.61
CA PRO A 258 21.41 9.62 -2.09
C PRO A 258 22.91 9.89 -2.00
N TYR A 259 23.39 11.02 -2.52
CA TYR A 259 24.76 11.49 -2.45
C TYR A 259 24.90 12.76 -1.60
N ALA A 260 23.91 13.11 -0.77
CA ALA A 260 24.03 14.22 0.18
C ALA A 260 25.19 14.02 1.18
N PHE A 261 25.63 12.78 1.41
CA PHE A 261 26.85 12.51 2.19
C PHE A 261 28.14 12.73 1.39
N MET A 262 28.05 12.83 0.06
CA MET A 262 29.15 13.24 -0.83
C MET A 262 29.19 14.75 -1.02
N ASP A 263 28.64 15.56 -0.11
CA ASP A 263 28.59 17.02 -0.23
C ASP A 263 30.01 17.60 -0.44
N GLY A 264 30.34 17.85 -1.72
CA GLY A 264 31.66 18.31 -2.18
C GLY A 264 32.69 17.23 -2.57
N MET A 265 32.39 15.93 -2.45
CA MET A 265 33.28 14.83 -2.87
C MET A 265 32.86 14.25 -4.22
N THR A 266 33.85 13.97 -5.06
CA THR A 266 33.72 13.17 -6.27
C THR A 266 33.55 11.69 -5.92
N GLN A 267 32.97 10.89 -6.83
CA GLN A 267 32.74 9.46 -6.60
C GLN A 267 34.04 8.68 -6.31
N GLU A 268 35.16 9.09 -6.91
CA GLU A 268 36.49 8.52 -6.62
C GLU A 268 36.96 8.84 -5.19
N GLU A 269 36.69 10.05 -4.68
CA GLU A 269 37.06 10.45 -3.32
C GLU A 269 36.24 9.71 -2.26
N PHE A 270 34.96 9.46 -2.53
CA PHE A 270 34.10 8.66 -1.65
C PHE A 270 34.52 7.18 -1.61
N GLU A 271 34.81 6.58 -2.77
CA GLU A 271 35.32 5.20 -2.84
C GLU A 271 36.69 5.05 -2.15
N ALA A 272 37.56 6.06 -2.26
CA ALA A 272 38.83 6.11 -1.53
C ALA A 272 38.63 6.21 -0.01
N ALA A 273 37.74 7.09 0.46
CA ALA A 273 37.47 7.26 1.89
C ALA A 273 36.84 6.01 2.54
N MET A 274 36.01 5.26 1.81
CA MET A 274 35.47 3.97 2.26
C MET A 274 36.55 2.88 2.34
N MET A 275 37.50 2.88 1.40
CA MET A 275 38.61 1.92 1.39
C MET A 275 39.66 2.20 2.46
N ASP A 276 39.85 3.48 2.82
CA ASP A 276 40.75 3.92 3.88
C ASP A 276 40.10 3.94 5.28
N GLY A 277 38.79 3.69 5.37
CA GLY A 277 38.05 3.57 6.64
C GLY A 277 37.80 4.91 7.34
N GLU A 278 37.81 6.02 6.60
CA GLU A 278 37.50 7.36 7.12
C GLU A 278 35.99 7.60 7.29
N ILE A 279 35.16 6.75 6.66
CA ILE A 279 33.69 6.76 6.72
C ILE A 279 33.14 5.33 6.83
#